data_AF-A0A1B0DRK6-F1
#
_entry.id   AF-A0A1B0DRK6-F1
#
_cell.length_a   1.000
_cell.length_b   1.000
_cell.length_c   1.000
_cell.angle_alpha   90.00
_cell.angle_beta   90.00
_cell.angle_gamma   90.00
#
_symmetry.space_group_name_H-M   'P 1'
#
loop_
_entity.id
_entity.type
_entity.pdbx_description
1 polymer ?
#
loop_
_entity_poly.entity_id
_entity_poly.type
_entity_poly.pdbx_seq_one_letter_code
_entity_poly.pdbx_strand_id
1 'polypeptide(L)'
;MNTINRRDEESNVTIPYNRTFRNIGSAARAPGSEDQFNFCGCGWPSHLLVPKGTPEGFTFDVFAMISNFNDDTVNEEFDTTDMCNDSYSFCGIRNKLYPDRRAMGYPFDRNHPARTLQDFANQSSNMGLGEINVRFTNTYVART
;
A
#
# COMPACT_ATOMS: atom_id res chain seq x y z
N MET A 1 -3.16 17.91 19.52
CA MET A 1 -4.04 17.32 18.49
C MET A 1 -3.28 17.37 17.17
N ASN A 2 -3.19 16.25 16.45
CA ASN A 2 -2.50 16.16 15.17
C ASN A 2 -3.49 15.68 14.10
N THR A 3 -3.35 16.19 12.88
CA THR A 3 -4.12 15.75 11.71
C THR A 3 -3.14 15.20 10.68
N ILE A 4 -3.34 13.95 10.26
CA ILE A 4 -2.50 13.27 9.28
C ILE A 4 -3.32 13.11 8.01
N ASN A 5 -2.83 13.67 6.90
CA ASN A 5 -3.45 13.54 5.58
C ASN A 5 -2.51 12.70 4.71
N ARG A 6 -3.05 11.66 4.06
CA ARG A 6 -2.32 10.81 3.13
C ARG A 6 -3.10 10.73 1.83
N ARG A 7 -2.46 11.01 0.70
CA ARG A 7 -3.10 10.83 -0.61
C ARG A 7 -3.00 9.37 -1.03
N ASP A 8 -3.97 8.91 -1.81
CA ASP A 8 -4.02 7.55 -2.36
C ASP A 8 -2.84 7.27 -3.29
N GLU A 9 -2.37 8.30 -4.03
CA GLU A 9 -1.19 8.20 -4.90
C GLU A 9 0.10 7.91 -4.12
N GLU A 10 0.09 8.11 -2.80
CA GLU A 10 1.21 7.85 -1.92
C GLU A 10 1.05 6.48 -1.20
N SER A 11 0.15 5.61 -1.66
CA SER A 11 0.03 4.25 -1.15
C SER A 11 1.33 3.47 -1.30
N ASN A 12 1.78 2.84 -0.21
CA ASN A 12 2.95 1.97 -0.17
C ASN A 12 2.72 0.56 -0.74
N VAL A 13 1.54 0.31 -1.30
CA VAL A 13 1.15 -0.94 -1.96
C VAL A 13 1.32 -0.83 -3.47
N THR A 14 1.20 0.39 -4.02
CA THR A 14 0.96 0.59 -5.44
C THR A 14 2.11 1.26 -6.19
N ILE A 15 2.07 1.14 -7.51
CA ILE A 15 2.92 1.86 -8.45
C ILE A 15 2.04 2.69 -9.42
N PRO A 16 2.48 3.88 -9.85
CA PRO A 16 1.80 4.70 -10.82
C PRO A 16 1.74 4.01 -12.19
N TYR A 17 0.72 4.36 -12.96
CA TYR A 17 0.42 3.76 -14.26
C TYR A 17 1.64 3.71 -15.20
N ASN A 18 2.44 4.77 -15.26
CA ASN A 18 3.60 4.84 -16.15
C ASN A 18 4.68 3.80 -15.81
N ARG A 19 4.78 3.32 -14.56
CA ARG A 19 5.70 2.24 -14.18
C ARG A 19 5.15 0.87 -14.54
N THR A 20 3.84 0.64 -14.39
CA THR A 20 3.19 -0.60 -14.85
C THR A 20 3.32 -0.80 -16.36
N PHE A 21 3.05 0.26 -17.15
CA PHE A 21 3.01 0.19 -18.62
C PHE A 21 4.25 0.81 -19.28
N ARG A 22 5.39 0.79 -18.60
CA ARG A 22 6.65 1.34 -19.13
C ARG A 22 7.14 0.57 -20.35
N ASN A 23 7.93 1.24 -21.19
CA ASN A 23 8.61 0.59 -22.29
C ASN A 23 9.69 -0.37 -21.79
N ILE A 24 9.75 -1.56 -22.39
CA ILE A 24 10.67 -2.65 -21.97
C ILE A 24 11.83 -2.85 -22.95
N GLY A 25 11.95 -2.01 -23.98
CA GLY A 25 12.99 -2.08 -25.01
C GLY A 25 14.39 -1.76 -24.47
N SER A 26 15.43 -2.11 -25.22
CA SER A 26 16.84 -1.89 -24.86
C SER A 26 17.15 -0.42 -24.53
N ALA A 27 16.48 0.53 -25.19
CA ALA A 27 16.62 1.96 -24.91
C ALA A 27 16.09 2.40 -23.52
N ALA A 28 15.23 1.59 -22.88
CA ALA A 28 14.69 1.88 -21.56
C ALA A 28 15.54 1.30 -20.42
N ARG A 29 16.62 0.58 -20.74
CA ARG A 29 17.51 -0.08 -19.79
C ARG A 29 18.90 0.53 -19.90
N ALA A 30 19.44 1.06 -18.81
CA ALA A 30 20.85 1.40 -18.79
C ALA A 30 21.67 0.10 -18.63
N PRO A 31 22.82 -0.06 -19.31
CA PRO A 31 23.66 -1.23 -19.13
C PRO A 31 24.02 -1.44 -17.64
N GLY A 32 23.75 -2.64 -17.11
CA GLY A 32 24.01 -2.97 -15.69
C GLY A 32 22.95 -2.48 -14.71
N SER A 33 21.81 -1.95 -15.18
CA SER A 33 20.68 -1.55 -14.32
C SER A 33 19.48 -2.49 -14.40
N GLU A 34 19.64 -3.70 -14.94
CA GLU A 34 18.53 -4.65 -15.15
C GLU A 34 17.76 -4.95 -13.86
N ASP A 35 18.46 -5.18 -12.75
CA ASP A 35 17.84 -5.49 -11.47
C ASP A 35 17.04 -4.31 -10.92
N GLN A 36 17.59 -3.09 -11.02
CA GLN A 36 16.89 -1.87 -10.61
C GLN A 36 15.67 -1.67 -11.48
N PHE A 37 15.83 -1.79 -12.79
CA PHE A 37 14.74 -1.71 -13.75
C PHE A 37 13.65 -2.71 -13.36
N ASN A 38 13.95 -3.99 -13.24
CA ASN A 38 12.96 -5.01 -12.89
C ASN A 38 12.26 -4.73 -11.55
N PHE A 39 13.02 -4.36 -10.51
CA PHE A 39 12.47 -4.00 -9.20
C PHE A 39 11.49 -2.83 -9.27
N CYS A 40 11.80 -1.78 -10.04
CA CYS A 40 10.90 -0.64 -10.26
C CYS A 40 9.57 -0.99 -10.93
N GLY A 41 9.45 -2.19 -11.52
CA GLY A 41 8.20 -2.71 -12.07
C GLY A 41 7.40 -3.54 -11.06
N CYS A 42 7.98 -3.87 -9.90
CA CYS A 42 7.28 -4.59 -8.85
C CYS A 42 6.34 -3.64 -8.10
N GLY A 43 5.08 -4.05 -7.99
CA GLY A 43 4.09 -3.44 -7.12
C GLY A 43 2.71 -3.45 -7.74
N TRP A 44 1.70 -3.19 -6.93
CA TRP A 44 0.31 -3.27 -7.37
C TRP A 44 -0.04 -2.09 -8.28
N PRO A 45 -0.76 -2.26 -9.39
CA PRO A 45 -1.15 -1.12 -10.22
C PRO A 45 -2.07 -0.16 -9.45
N SER A 46 -1.77 1.14 -9.45
CA SER A 46 -2.54 2.13 -8.66
C SER A 46 -4.03 2.17 -9.02
N HIS A 47 -4.37 1.94 -10.28
CA HIS A 47 -5.76 1.88 -10.77
C HIS A 47 -6.52 0.61 -10.33
N LEU A 48 -5.89 -0.28 -9.56
CA LEU A 48 -6.49 -1.46 -8.93
C LEU A 48 -6.48 -1.38 -7.39
N LEU A 49 -6.13 -0.23 -6.80
CA LEU A 49 -6.00 -0.07 -5.34
C LEU A 49 -7.30 -0.36 -4.59
N VAL A 50 -8.43 0.12 -5.14
CA VAL A 50 -9.76 -0.02 -4.54
C VAL A 50 -10.51 -1.15 -5.26
N PRO A 51 -11.18 -2.05 -4.53
CA PRO A 51 -12.06 -3.06 -5.14
C PRO A 51 -13.09 -2.42 -6.06
N LYS A 52 -13.55 -3.15 -7.08
CA LYS A 52 -14.48 -2.61 -8.08
C LYS A 52 -15.78 -2.03 -7.48
N GLY A 53 -16.30 -2.66 -6.43
CA GLY A 53 -17.63 -2.34 -5.88
C GLY A 53 -18.78 -2.72 -6.83
N THR A 54 -19.95 -2.15 -6.59
CA THR A 54 -21.18 -2.37 -7.36
C THR A 54 -21.84 -1.04 -7.76
N PRO A 55 -22.72 -1.01 -8.78
CA PRO A 55 -23.48 0.19 -9.13
C PRO A 55 -24.37 0.73 -8.00
N GLU A 56 -24.83 -0.14 -7.12
CA GLU A 56 -25.63 0.19 -5.93
C GLU A 56 -24.76 0.70 -4.77
N GLY A 57 -23.45 0.47 -4.84
CA GLY A 57 -22.51 0.72 -3.75
C GLY A 57 -22.28 -0.54 -2.91
N PHE A 58 -21.03 -0.76 -2.53
CA PHE A 58 -20.63 -1.82 -1.62
C PHE A 58 -19.94 -1.20 -0.40
N THR A 59 -20.46 -1.47 0.79
CA THR A 59 -19.96 -0.92 2.04
C THR A 59 -18.74 -1.71 2.54
N PHE A 60 -17.67 -0.99 2.87
CA PHE A 60 -16.46 -1.53 3.49
C PHE A 60 -16.17 -0.83 4.81
N ASP A 61 -15.67 -1.59 5.78
CA ASP A 61 -15.03 -1.03 6.96
C ASP A 61 -13.58 -0.65 6.64
N VAL A 62 -13.25 0.62 6.81
CA VAL A 62 -11.88 1.14 6.80
C VAL A 62 -11.32 1.03 8.20
N PHE A 63 -10.19 0.33 8.32
CA PHE A 63 -9.44 0.22 9.56
C PHE A 63 -8.15 1.04 9.47
N ALA A 64 -7.89 1.84 10.50
CA ALA A 64 -6.63 2.55 10.68
C ALA A 64 -6.06 2.22 12.06
N MET A 65 -4.74 2.03 12.12
CA MET A 65 -4.01 1.75 13.36
C MET A 65 -2.72 2.57 13.39
N ILE A 66 -2.41 3.15 14.55
CA ILE A 66 -1.13 3.81 14.81
C ILE A 66 -0.32 2.93 15.75
N SER A 67 0.59 2.12 15.20
CA SER A 67 1.48 1.25 15.98
C SER A 67 2.65 2.04 16.61
N ASN A 68 3.32 1.40 17.57
CA ASN A 68 4.47 1.98 18.24
C ASN A 68 5.74 1.78 17.39
N PHE A 69 6.31 2.89 16.91
CA PHE A 69 7.52 2.89 16.07
C PHE A 69 8.67 2.04 16.61
N ASN A 70 8.90 2.04 17.93
CA ASN A 70 9.99 1.28 18.55
C ASN A 70 9.84 -0.24 18.34
N ASP A 71 8.61 -0.70 18.15
CA ASP A 71 8.35 -2.10 17.86
C ASP A 71 8.39 -2.42 16.36
N ASP A 72 8.28 -1.42 15.49
CA ASP A 72 8.09 -1.61 14.05
C ASP A 72 9.39 -1.39 13.27
N THR A 73 10.28 -0.50 13.73
CA THR A 73 11.54 -0.19 13.05
C THR A 73 12.51 -1.38 12.97
N VAL A 74 13.19 -1.49 11.83
CA VAL A 74 14.34 -2.39 11.61
C VAL A 74 15.69 -1.65 11.64
N ASN A 75 15.69 -0.35 11.94
CA ASN A 75 16.88 0.52 11.95
C ASN A 75 17.64 0.58 10.61
N GLU A 76 16.93 0.42 9.49
CA GLU A 76 17.47 0.64 8.16
C GLU A 76 17.21 2.08 7.72
N GLU A 77 18.21 2.73 7.13
CA GLU A 77 18.04 4.05 6.55
C GLU A 77 17.31 3.95 5.21
N PHE A 78 16.31 4.81 4.99
CA PHE A 78 15.60 4.89 3.72
C PHE A 78 16.33 5.87 2.80
N ASP A 79 16.63 5.42 1.58
CA ASP A 79 17.10 6.36 0.56
C ASP A 79 15.87 7.05 -0.02
N THR A 80 15.73 8.34 0.29
CA THR A 80 14.63 9.18 -0.21
C THR A 80 14.80 9.56 -1.68
N THR A 81 15.96 9.28 -2.28
CA THR A 81 16.26 9.52 -3.69
C THR A 81 15.93 8.32 -4.58
N ASP A 82 15.69 7.14 -4.00
CA ASP A 82 15.28 5.95 -4.77
C ASP A 82 13.81 6.07 -5.21
N MET A 83 13.63 6.29 -6.51
CA MET A 83 12.31 6.42 -7.14
C MET A 83 11.46 5.14 -7.11
N CYS A 84 12.01 4.02 -6.65
CA CYS A 84 11.34 2.71 -6.67
C CYS A 84 11.02 2.17 -5.27
N ASN A 85 11.02 3.04 -4.26
CA ASN A 85 10.79 2.70 -2.86
C ASN A 85 9.35 3.01 -2.36
N ASP A 86 8.35 2.79 -3.22
CA ASP A 86 6.95 3.17 -2.96
C ASP A 86 5.96 2.00 -3.04
N SER A 87 6.42 0.78 -3.32
CA SER A 87 5.60 -0.45 -3.32
C SER A 87 6.05 -1.49 -2.29
N TYR A 88 6.69 -1.04 -1.21
CA TYR A 88 7.37 -1.92 -0.27
C TYR A 88 6.45 -2.88 0.49
N SER A 89 5.13 -2.64 0.55
CA SER A 89 4.19 -3.57 1.20
C SER A 89 4.17 -4.96 0.56
N PHE A 90 4.40 -5.04 -0.76
CA PHE A 90 4.47 -6.32 -1.48
C PHE A 90 5.85 -6.65 -2.01
N CYS A 91 6.68 -5.63 -2.28
CA CYS A 91 7.96 -5.80 -2.94
C CYS A 91 9.16 -5.69 -1.99
N GLY A 92 8.94 -5.25 -0.75
CA GLY A 92 10.02 -4.86 0.15
C GLY A 92 10.83 -3.69 -0.41
N ILE A 93 12.09 -3.59 0.01
CA ILE A 93 13.02 -2.55 -0.46
C ILE A 93 14.23 -3.25 -1.07
N ARG A 94 14.66 -2.79 -2.24
CA ARG A 94 15.79 -3.40 -2.96
C ARG A 94 17.04 -3.39 -2.10
N ASN A 95 17.67 -4.56 -1.94
CA ASN A 95 18.91 -4.76 -1.18
C ASN A 95 18.86 -4.31 0.28
N LYS A 96 17.67 -4.23 0.89
CA LYS A 96 17.48 -3.87 2.30
C LYS A 96 16.53 -4.84 2.99
N LEU A 97 16.47 -4.76 4.32
CA LEU A 97 15.46 -5.48 5.09
C LEU A 97 14.06 -4.93 4.79
N TYR A 98 13.05 -5.77 5.02
CA TYR A 98 11.66 -5.32 4.98
C TYR A 98 11.45 -4.23 6.05
N PRO A 99 10.81 -3.09 5.72
CA PRO A 99 10.85 -1.88 6.55
C PRO A 99 10.01 -1.94 7.83
N ASP A 100 9.33 -3.04 8.08
CA ASP A 100 8.51 -3.28 9.27
C ASP A 100 8.88 -4.63 9.90
N ARG A 101 9.21 -4.62 11.19
CA ARG A 101 9.59 -5.81 11.96
C ARG A 101 8.38 -6.71 12.28
N ARG A 102 7.15 -6.19 12.18
CA ARG A 102 5.93 -6.97 12.38
C ARG A 102 5.77 -8.02 11.28
N ALA A 103 4.98 -9.04 11.58
CA ALA A 103 4.58 -10.00 10.55
C ALA A 103 3.73 -9.28 9.49
N MET A 104 3.99 -9.54 8.21
CA MET A 104 3.18 -8.99 7.12
C MET A 104 1.71 -9.38 7.33
N GLY A 105 0.82 -8.38 7.35
CA GLY A 105 -0.60 -8.57 7.65
C GLY A 105 -0.99 -8.26 9.10
N TYR A 106 -0.03 -7.93 9.98
CA TYR A 106 -0.33 -7.43 11.32
C TYR A 106 -1.28 -6.22 11.27
N PRO A 107 -2.30 -6.14 12.15
CA PRO A 107 -2.58 -7.04 13.28
C PRO A 107 -3.53 -8.21 12.95
N PHE A 108 -3.82 -8.46 11.68
CA PHE A 108 -4.77 -9.47 11.21
C PHE A 108 -4.11 -10.77 10.74
N ASP A 109 -2.78 -10.89 10.85
CA ASP A 109 -2.03 -12.10 10.49
C ASP A 109 -2.35 -13.31 11.39
N ARG A 110 -2.96 -13.06 12.56
CA ARG A 110 -3.30 -14.08 13.57
C ARG A 110 -4.76 -13.98 13.98
N ASN A 111 -5.32 -15.12 14.34
CA ASN A 111 -6.67 -15.19 14.89
C ASN A 111 -6.77 -14.41 16.21
N HIS A 112 -7.83 -13.61 16.32
CA HIS A 112 -8.14 -12.84 17.52
C HIS A 112 -9.48 -13.32 18.12
N PRO A 113 -9.64 -13.37 19.46
CA PRO A 113 -10.92 -13.75 20.09
C PRO A 113 -12.08 -12.75 19.90
N ALA A 114 -11.82 -11.62 19.23
CA ALA A 114 -12.85 -10.62 19.00
C ALA A 114 -13.88 -11.16 18.00
N ARG A 115 -15.17 -10.93 18.26
CA ARG A 115 -16.24 -11.44 17.39
C ARG A 115 -16.57 -10.50 16.25
N THR A 116 -16.31 -9.21 16.45
CA THR A 116 -16.53 -8.17 15.44
C THR A 116 -15.28 -7.30 15.32
N LEU A 117 -15.15 -6.62 14.18
CA LEU A 117 -14.06 -5.67 13.96
C LEU A 117 -14.16 -4.48 14.93
N GLN A 118 -15.38 -4.06 15.30
CA GLN A 118 -15.62 -3.03 16.30
C GLN A 118 -15.10 -3.44 17.69
N ASP A 119 -15.38 -4.69 18.11
CA ASP A 119 -14.86 -5.22 19.39
C ASP A 119 -13.33 -5.29 19.37
N PHE A 120 -12.74 -5.59 18.23
CA PHE A 120 -11.29 -5.60 18.05
C PHE A 120 -10.71 -4.19 18.21
N ALA A 121 -11.23 -3.21 17.47
CA ALA A 121 -10.74 -1.84 17.51
C ALA A 121 -10.93 -1.18 18.90
N ASN A 122 -12.04 -1.48 19.59
CA ASN A 122 -12.32 -0.92 20.92
C ASN A 122 -11.35 -1.40 22.03
N GLN A 123 -10.53 -2.42 21.78
CA GLN A 123 -9.55 -2.91 22.76
C GLN A 123 -8.33 -2.01 22.89
N SER A 124 -8.11 -1.06 21.98
CA SER A 124 -6.98 -0.14 22.07
C SER A 124 -7.33 1.25 21.53
N SER A 125 -6.77 2.28 22.15
CA SER A 125 -7.05 3.69 21.80
C SER A 125 -6.36 4.17 20.52
N ASN A 126 -5.50 3.34 19.91
CA ASN A 126 -4.73 3.65 18.71
C ASN A 126 -5.31 3.04 17.44
N MET A 127 -6.48 2.40 17.53
CA MET A 127 -7.22 1.84 16.40
C MET A 127 -8.49 2.64 16.16
N GLY A 128 -8.86 2.80 14.88
CA GLY A 128 -10.05 3.52 14.46
C GLY A 128 -10.72 2.82 13.29
N LEU A 129 -12.05 2.90 13.26
CA LEU A 129 -12.87 2.40 12.18
C LEU A 129 -13.62 3.56 11.51
N GLY A 130 -13.81 3.45 10.21
CA GLY A 130 -14.70 4.28 9.42
C GLY A 130 -15.44 3.44 8.40
N GLU A 131 -16.62 3.88 7.99
CA GLU A 131 -17.38 3.20 6.94
C GLU A 131 -17.20 3.96 5.62
N ILE A 132 -16.95 3.24 4.53
CA ILE A 132 -16.96 3.81 3.18
C ILE A 132 -17.88 3.03 2.25
N ASN A 133 -18.45 3.72 1.27
CA ASN A 133 -19.24 3.11 0.21
C ASN A 133 -18.48 3.21 -1.12
N VAL A 134 -18.15 2.06 -1.71
CA VAL A 134 -17.46 1.97 -3.00
C VAL A 134 -18.46 1.71 -4.11
N ARG A 135 -18.61 2.67 -5.02
CA ARG A 135 -19.59 2.61 -6.11
C ARG A 135 -18.92 2.47 -7.47
N PHE A 136 -19.34 1.46 -8.23
CA PHE A 136 -18.89 1.27 -9.60
C PHE A 136 -19.73 2.10 -10.57
N THR A 137 -19.08 2.95 -11.37
CA THR A 137 -19.73 3.64 -12.49
C THR A 137 -19.38 2.93 -13.78
N ASN A 138 -20.39 2.40 -14.48
CA ASN A 138 -20.20 1.67 -15.75
C ASN A 138 -20.00 2.63 -16.94
N THR A 139 -18.92 3.40 -16.90
CA THR A 139 -18.52 4.32 -17.95
C THR A 139 -17.05 4.13 -18.30
N TYR A 140 -16.72 4.32 -19.57
CA TYR A 140 -15.33 4.35 -20.02
C TYR A 140 -14.84 5.80 -20.00
N VAL A 141 -13.78 6.06 -19.25
CA VAL A 141 -13.14 7.38 -19.20
C VAL A 141 -11.79 7.25 -19.91
N ALA A 142 -11.62 7.99 -21.01
CA ALA A 142 -10.34 8.07 -21.69
C ALA A 142 -9.32 8.78 -20.82
N ARG A 143 -8.09 8.28 -20.80
CA ARG A 143 -6.99 8.93 -20.09
C ARG A 143 -6.52 10.14 -20.91
N THR A 144 -6.70 11.34 -20.37
CA THR A 144 -6.12 12.60 -20.89
C THR A 144 -4.69 12.79 -20.41
#